data_AF-A0A4V2W9Q9-F1
#
_entry.id   AF-A0A4V2W9Q9-F1
#
_cell.length_a   1.000
_cell.length_b   1.000
_cell.length_c   1.000
_cell.angle_alpha   90.00
_cell.angle_beta   90.00
_cell.angle_gamma   90.00
#
_symmetry.space_group_name_H-M   'P 1'
#
loop_
_entity.id
_entity.type
_entity.pdbx_description
1 polymer ?
#
loop_
_entity_poly.entity_id
_entity_poly.type
_entity_poly.pdbx_seq_one_letter_code
_entity_poly.pdbx_strand_id
1 'polypeptide(L)'
;MAAAEGGAPGGRRGRFVREYLRDLDPEAAARRAGYAPARAAATARRLLRDPALGAALRAAWGARAGVSAEAVVRELALIAFADLVEFVDWDADGVRVRDSRALDAARRRAIVEVRQGPQGVQLKLASKQAALDALGRHLGLHDTPPPETTLVIANPRAEPDA
;
A
#
# COMPACT_ATOMS: atom_id res chain seq x y z
N MET A 1 -8.26 -16.91 -23.45
CA MET A 1 -8.63 -17.73 -22.28
C MET A 1 -9.30 -16.79 -21.29
N ALA A 2 -10.56 -17.10 -20.95
CA ALA A 2 -11.60 -16.32 -20.28
C ALA A 2 -11.17 -15.15 -19.37
N ALA A 3 -11.69 -13.96 -19.70
CA ALA A 3 -11.86 -12.86 -18.75
C ALA A 3 -12.80 -13.31 -17.63
N ALA A 4 -12.32 -13.28 -16.39
CA ALA A 4 -13.15 -13.56 -15.23
C ALA A 4 -14.13 -12.39 -15.03
N GLU A 5 -15.39 -12.61 -15.40
CA GLU A 5 -16.52 -11.78 -14.98
C GLU A 5 -16.63 -11.84 -13.45
N GLY A 6 -16.04 -10.84 -12.77
CA GLY A 6 -16.28 -10.57 -11.36
C GLY A 6 -17.72 -10.12 -11.17
N GLY A 7 -18.64 -11.07 -11.07
CA GLY A 7 -20.06 -10.83 -10.89
C GLY A 7 -20.33 -9.88 -9.72
N ALA A 8 -20.75 -8.65 -10.03
CA ALA A 8 -21.39 -7.79 -9.05
C ALA A 8 -22.54 -8.60 -8.42
N PRO A 9 -22.69 -8.66 -7.09
CA PRO A 9 -23.67 -9.53 -6.47
C PRO A 9 -25.08 -9.07 -6.86
N GLY A 10 -25.66 -9.73 -7.88
CA GLY A 10 -27.02 -9.51 -8.34
C GLY A 10 -27.99 -9.84 -7.20
N GLY A 11 -28.53 -8.80 -6.56
CA GLY A 11 -29.42 -8.95 -5.42
C GLY A 11 -29.35 -7.80 -4.42
N ARG A 12 -29.99 -7.97 -3.26
CA ARG A 12 -30.06 -6.94 -2.21
C ARG A 12 -28.68 -6.56 -1.66
N ARG A 13 -27.72 -7.50 -1.62
CA ARG A 13 -26.35 -7.22 -1.15
C ARG A 13 -25.58 -6.26 -2.08
N GLY A 14 -25.68 -6.42 -3.39
CA GLY A 14 -25.05 -5.48 -4.33
C GLY A 14 -25.70 -4.10 -4.32
N ARG A 15 -27.03 -4.04 -4.15
CA ARG A 15 -27.72 -2.77 -3.90
C ARG A 15 -27.22 -2.10 -2.62
N PHE A 16 -27.07 -2.85 -1.52
CA PHE A 16 -26.54 -2.33 -0.27
C PHE A 16 -25.15 -1.71 -0.45
N VAL A 17 -24.22 -2.37 -1.15
CA VAL A 17 -22.89 -1.83 -1.45
C VAL A 17 -22.99 -0.48 -2.17
N ARG A 18 -23.77 -0.40 -3.25
CA ARG A 18 -23.93 0.85 -4.02
C ARG A 18 -24.54 1.97 -3.19
N GLU A 19 -25.57 1.66 -2.42
CA GLU A 19 -26.28 2.64 -1.60
C GLU A 19 -25.44 3.10 -0.41
N TYR A 20 -24.64 2.23 0.19
CA TYR A 20 -23.76 2.56 1.31
C TYR A 20 -22.63 3.48 0.87
N LEU A 21 -22.06 3.27 -0.31
CA LEU A 21 -20.99 4.12 -0.85
C LEU A 21 -21.46 5.54 -1.25
N ARG A 22 -22.76 5.86 -1.13
CA ARG A 22 -23.29 7.19 -1.42
C ARG A 22 -23.11 8.14 -0.24
N ASP A 23 -23.46 7.70 0.96
CA ASP A 23 -23.57 8.54 2.17
C ASP A 23 -22.97 7.90 3.43
N LEU A 24 -22.44 6.68 3.32
CA LEU A 24 -21.89 5.89 4.43
C LEU A 24 -22.89 5.64 5.56
N ASP A 25 -24.20 5.71 5.27
CA ASP A 25 -25.26 5.39 6.21
C ASP A 25 -25.69 3.91 6.06
N PRO A 26 -25.34 3.02 7.02
CA PRO A 26 -25.65 1.61 6.92
C PRO A 26 -27.16 1.32 6.93
N GLU A 27 -27.92 2.05 7.74
CA GLU A 27 -29.35 1.81 7.91
C GLU A 27 -30.14 2.28 6.69
N ALA A 28 -29.83 3.49 6.21
CA ALA A 28 -30.42 4.02 4.99
C ALA A 28 -30.05 3.17 3.77
N ALA A 29 -28.81 2.71 3.67
CA ALA A 29 -28.40 1.79 2.61
C ALA A 29 -29.18 0.46 2.65
N ALA A 30 -29.42 -0.10 3.84
CA ALA A 30 -30.23 -1.31 3.98
C ALA A 30 -31.69 -1.09 3.56
N ARG A 31 -32.29 0.05 3.92
CA ARG A 31 -33.64 0.41 3.44
C ARG A 31 -33.69 0.52 1.92
N ARG A 32 -32.79 1.31 1.32
CA ARG A 32 -32.72 1.51 -0.14
C ARG A 32 -32.39 0.22 -0.91
N ALA A 33 -31.67 -0.70 -0.28
CA ALA A 33 -31.38 -2.02 -0.85
C ALA A 33 -32.58 -3.00 -0.84
N GLY A 34 -33.68 -2.64 -0.18
CA GLY A 34 -34.90 -3.46 -0.09
C GLY A 34 -34.92 -4.44 1.09
N TYR A 35 -34.24 -4.10 2.20
CA TYR A 35 -34.42 -4.81 3.46
C TYR A 35 -35.56 -4.20 4.28
N ALA A 36 -36.20 -5.02 5.12
CA ALA A 36 -37.33 -4.59 5.94
C ALA A 36 -36.95 -3.40 6.84
N PRO A 37 -37.69 -2.27 6.81
CA PRO A 37 -37.34 -1.05 7.55
C PRO A 37 -37.13 -1.28 9.04
N ALA A 38 -38.02 -2.05 9.68
CA ALA A 38 -37.94 -2.40 11.10
C ALA A 38 -36.65 -3.15 11.50
N ARG A 39 -35.97 -3.77 10.53
CA ARG A 39 -34.77 -4.60 10.74
C ARG A 39 -33.56 -4.04 9.99
N ALA A 40 -33.65 -2.85 9.39
CA ALA A 40 -32.62 -2.28 8.53
C ALA A 40 -31.29 -2.11 9.27
N ALA A 41 -31.31 -1.50 10.46
CA ALA A 41 -30.11 -1.29 11.28
C ALA A 41 -29.43 -2.61 11.68
N ALA A 42 -30.21 -3.58 12.18
CA ALA A 42 -29.69 -4.90 12.56
C ALA A 42 -29.12 -5.66 11.36
N THR A 43 -29.80 -5.58 10.21
CA THR A 43 -29.36 -6.21 8.97
C THR A 43 -28.07 -5.57 8.46
N ALA A 44 -27.97 -4.24 8.48
CA ALA A 44 -26.79 -3.51 8.08
C ALA A 44 -25.58 -3.87 8.94
N ARG A 45 -25.74 -3.91 10.26
CA ARG A 45 -24.67 -4.34 11.19
C ARG A 45 -24.18 -5.76 10.88
N ARG A 46 -25.08 -6.69 10.59
CA ARG A 46 -24.72 -8.06 10.19
C ARG A 46 -23.99 -8.08 8.85
N LEU A 47 -24.49 -7.32 7.88
CA LEU A 47 -23.90 -7.20 6.54
C LEU A 47 -22.47 -6.65 6.61
N LEU A 48 -22.23 -5.61 7.40
CA LEU A 48 -20.89 -5.02 7.57
C LEU A 48 -19.88 -5.95 8.26
N ARG A 49 -20.35 -6.97 8.98
CA ARG A 49 -19.50 -8.01 9.58
C ARG A 49 -19.24 -9.20 8.66
N ASP A 50 -19.96 -9.30 7.52
CA ASP A 50 -19.77 -10.38 6.56
C ASP A 50 -18.46 -10.15 5.77
N PRO A 51 -17.45 -11.04 5.87
CA PRO A 51 -16.18 -10.87 5.19
C PRO A 51 -16.33 -10.73 3.66
N ALA A 52 -17.28 -11.43 3.05
CA ALA A 52 -17.52 -11.36 1.61
C ALA A 52 -18.08 -10.00 1.19
N LEU A 53 -18.96 -9.40 2.02
CA LEU A 53 -19.46 -8.06 1.77
C LEU A 53 -18.39 -7.00 2.04
N GLY A 54 -17.57 -7.19 3.08
CA GLY A 54 -16.41 -6.32 3.34
C GLY A 54 -15.43 -6.30 2.16
N ALA A 55 -15.17 -7.45 1.55
CA ALA A 55 -14.37 -7.53 0.32
C ALA A 55 -15.04 -6.79 -0.84
N ALA A 56 -16.34 -6.96 -1.05
CA ALA A 56 -17.09 -6.25 -2.09
C ALA A 56 -17.09 -4.73 -1.89
N LEU A 57 -17.19 -4.25 -0.65
CA LEU A 57 -17.11 -2.83 -0.30
C LEU A 57 -15.73 -2.25 -0.63
N ARG A 58 -14.64 -2.94 -0.25
CA ARG A 58 -13.28 -2.52 -0.59
C ARG A 58 -13.07 -2.48 -2.10
N ALA A 59 -13.52 -3.49 -2.83
CA ALA A 59 -13.41 -3.53 -4.29
C ALA A 59 -14.20 -2.38 -4.95
N ALA A 60 -15.43 -2.13 -4.51
CA ALA A 60 -16.26 -1.05 -5.05
C ALA A 60 -15.72 0.35 -4.69
N TRP A 61 -15.14 0.52 -3.50
CA TRP A 61 -14.45 1.74 -3.12
C TRP A 61 -13.22 2.00 -4.00
N GLY A 62 -12.39 0.98 -4.19
CA GLY A 62 -11.22 1.04 -5.06
C GLY A 62 -11.59 1.37 -6.51
N ALA A 63 -12.61 0.71 -7.05
CA ALA A 63 -13.14 1.00 -8.38
C ALA A 63 -13.60 2.47 -8.52
N ARG A 64 -14.29 3.02 -7.51
CA ARG A 64 -14.72 4.43 -7.52
C ARG A 64 -13.54 5.40 -7.45
N ALA A 65 -12.48 5.05 -6.73
CA ALA A 65 -11.26 5.85 -6.62
C ALA A 65 -10.32 5.69 -7.83
N GLY A 66 -10.59 4.74 -8.74
CA GLY A 66 -9.66 4.39 -9.81
C GLY A 66 -8.40 3.67 -9.30
N VAL A 67 -8.44 3.11 -8.09
CA VAL A 67 -7.29 2.47 -7.42
C VAL A 67 -7.62 1.01 -7.12
N SER A 68 -6.88 0.09 -7.72
CA SER A 68 -6.98 -1.35 -7.40
C SER A 68 -6.02 -1.73 -6.26
N ALA A 69 -6.33 -2.81 -5.53
CA ALA A 69 -5.41 -3.34 -4.52
C ALA A 69 -4.03 -3.69 -5.12
N GLU A 70 -4.03 -4.25 -6.32
CA GLU A 70 -2.81 -4.56 -7.09
C GLU A 70 -2.00 -3.30 -7.43
N ALA A 71 -2.67 -2.18 -7.76
CA ALA A 71 -2.00 -0.90 -7.98
C ALA A 71 -1.36 -0.36 -6.69
N VAL A 72 -2.04 -0.48 -5.55
CA VAL A 72 -1.49 -0.10 -4.24
C VAL A 72 -0.27 -0.95 -3.89
N VAL A 73 -0.35 -2.27 -4.08
CA VAL A 73 0.77 -3.19 -3.81
C VAL A 73 1.97 -2.86 -4.69
N ARG A 74 1.75 -2.61 -5.98
CA ARG A 74 2.82 -2.15 -6.89
C ARG A 74 3.47 -0.86 -6.40
N GLU A 75 2.68 0.14 -6.04
CA GLU A 75 3.20 1.43 -5.59
C GLU A 75 3.99 1.30 -4.28
N LEU A 76 3.48 0.52 -3.32
CA LEU A 76 4.19 0.22 -2.08
C LEU A 76 5.50 -0.52 -2.34
N ALA A 77 5.53 -1.46 -3.28
CA ALA A 77 6.75 -2.17 -3.65
C ALA A 77 7.81 -1.23 -4.23
N LEU A 78 7.41 -0.29 -5.10
CA LEU A 78 8.32 0.73 -5.65
C LEU A 78 8.96 1.57 -4.54
N ILE A 79 8.19 1.96 -3.53
CA ILE A 79 8.71 2.72 -2.37
C ILE A 79 9.60 1.82 -1.49
N ALA A 80 9.12 0.62 -1.17
CA ALA A 80 9.80 -0.31 -0.27
C ALA A 80 11.17 -0.75 -0.80
N PHE A 81 11.31 -0.89 -2.12
CA PHE A 81 12.53 -1.36 -2.74
C PHE A 81 13.33 -0.26 -3.45
N ALA A 82 12.94 1.00 -3.30
CA ALA A 82 13.76 2.12 -3.75
C ALA A 82 15.14 2.09 -3.06
N ASP A 83 16.19 2.34 -3.85
CA ASP A 83 17.57 2.39 -3.39
C ASP A 83 18.10 3.83 -3.53
N LEU A 84 18.64 4.36 -2.43
CA LEU A 84 19.13 5.73 -2.36
C LEU A 84 20.28 5.99 -3.36
N VAL A 85 21.12 4.99 -3.64
CA VAL A 85 22.25 5.09 -4.58
C VAL A 85 21.80 5.34 -6.03
N GLU A 86 20.52 5.13 -6.33
CA GLU A 86 19.95 5.46 -7.63
C GLU A 86 19.65 6.96 -7.79
N PHE A 87 19.60 7.72 -6.68
CA PHE A 87 19.20 9.13 -6.66
C PHE A 87 20.36 10.09 -6.41
N VAL A 88 21.43 9.62 -5.77
CA VAL A 88 22.58 10.44 -5.39
C VAL A 88 23.88 9.73 -5.73
N ASP A 89 24.88 10.52 -6.12
CA ASP A 89 26.28 10.11 -6.19
C ASP A 89 27.03 10.74 -5.02
N TRP A 90 27.92 9.99 -4.39
CA TRP A 90 28.79 10.54 -3.37
C TRP A 90 30.22 10.03 -3.51
N ASP A 91 31.18 10.90 -3.21
CA ASP A 91 32.60 10.61 -3.20
C ASP A 91 33.30 11.44 -2.10
N ALA A 92 34.64 11.52 -2.15
CA ALA A 92 35.42 12.30 -1.21
C ALA A 92 35.08 13.80 -1.23
N ASP A 93 34.52 14.31 -2.33
CA ASP A 93 34.22 15.72 -2.54
C ASP A 93 32.78 16.08 -2.14
N GLY A 94 31.94 15.08 -1.81
CA GLY A 94 30.61 15.27 -1.22
C GLY A 94 29.49 14.52 -1.93
N VAL A 95 28.25 14.97 -1.71
CA VAL A 95 27.02 14.33 -2.24
C VAL A 95 26.41 15.18 -3.34
N ARG A 96 26.06 14.56 -4.47
CA ARG A 96 25.43 15.20 -5.63
C ARG A 96 24.16 14.44 -6.00
N VAL A 97 23.06 15.17 -6.21
CA VAL A 97 21.81 14.55 -6.68
C VAL A 97 21.92 14.30 -8.18
N ARG A 98 21.52 13.10 -8.62
CA ARG A 98 21.50 12.73 -10.03
C ARG A 98 20.45 13.53 -10.80
N ASP A 99 20.66 13.69 -12.11
CA ASP A 99 19.71 14.35 -12.99
C ASP A 99 18.35 13.63 -12.99
N SER A 100 17.28 14.37 -12.74
CA SER A 100 15.92 13.83 -12.68
C SER A 100 15.45 13.22 -14.01
N ARG A 101 16.04 13.64 -15.14
CA ARG A 101 15.81 13.08 -16.47
C ARG A 101 16.39 11.68 -16.63
N ALA A 102 17.43 11.35 -15.85
CA ALA A 102 18.04 10.01 -15.82
C ALA A 102 17.27 9.03 -14.91
N LEU A 103 16.41 9.53 -14.02
CA LEU A 103 15.55 8.69 -13.19
C LEU A 103 14.37 8.17 -14.03
N ASP A 104 14.05 6.88 -13.94
CA ASP A 104 12.85 6.36 -14.58
C ASP A 104 11.57 6.73 -13.80
N ALA A 105 10.41 6.43 -14.38
CA ALA A 105 9.13 6.74 -13.76
C ALA A 105 8.93 6.01 -12.42
N ALA A 106 9.51 4.83 -12.25
CA ALA A 106 9.40 4.02 -11.04
C ALA A 106 10.17 4.65 -9.87
N ARG A 107 11.41 5.06 -10.10
CA ARG A 107 12.26 5.73 -9.10
C ARG A 107 11.68 7.04 -8.63
N ARG A 108 11.16 7.86 -9.56
CA ARG A 108 10.55 9.16 -9.21
C ARG A 108 9.37 9.02 -8.24
N ARG A 109 8.68 7.89 -8.24
CA ARG A 109 7.53 7.64 -7.35
C ARG A 109 7.89 7.56 -5.88
N ALA A 110 9.14 7.22 -5.57
CA ALA A 110 9.63 7.19 -4.20
C ALA A 110 9.97 8.58 -3.64
N ILE A 111 10.04 9.62 -4.48
CA ILE A 111 10.40 10.98 -4.06
C ILE A 111 9.18 11.67 -3.43
N VAL A 112 9.34 12.16 -2.21
CA VAL A 112 8.31 12.92 -1.48
C VAL A 112 8.59 14.42 -1.53
N GLU A 113 9.87 14.81 -1.54
CA GLU A 113 10.25 16.21 -1.50
C GLU A 113 11.60 16.44 -2.19
N VAL A 114 11.67 17.54 -2.95
CA VAL A 114 12.93 18.13 -3.45
C VAL A 114 12.94 19.58 -3.01
N ARG A 115 13.99 20.00 -2.29
CA ARG A 115 14.15 21.37 -1.80
C ARG A 115 15.53 21.90 -2.17
N GLN A 116 15.59 23.08 -2.77
CA GLN A 116 16.84 23.80 -3.01
C GLN A 116 17.01 24.90 -1.97
N GLY A 117 18.16 24.95 -1.31
CA GLY A 117 18.49 25.97 -0.33
C GLY A 117 19.96 26.39 -0.41
N PRO A 118 20.40 27.29 0.50
CA PRO A 118 21.77 27.83 0.49
C PRO A 118 22.87 26.77 0.63
N GLN A 119 22.54 25.62 1.24
CA GLN A 119 23.46 24.51 1.50
C GLN A 119 23.39 23.39 0.44
N GLY A 120 22.60 23.57 -0.63
CA GLY A 120 22.46 22.60 -1.71
C GLY A 120 21.03 22.07 -1.87
N VAL A 121 20.92 20.85 -2.42
CA VAL A 121 19.66 20.18 -2.72
C VAL A 121 19.38 19.10 -1.68
N GLN A 122 18.21 19.17 -1.05
CA GLN A 122 17.69 18.15 -0.15
C GLN A 122 16.67 17.29 -0.90
N LEU A 123 16.90 15.97 -0.91
CA LEU A 123 15.98 14.97 -1.46
C LEU A 123 15.42 14.13 -0.31
N LYS A 124 14.10 13.98 -0.25
CA LYS A 124 13.43 13.11 0.72
C LYS A 124 12.68 12.01 -0.02
N LEU A 125 12.98 10.77 0.34
CA LEU A 125 12.25 9.60 -0.13
C LEU A 125 11.13 9.23 0.84
N ALA A 126 10.12 8.54 0.33
CA ALA A 126 9.04 7.95 1.11
C ALA A 126 9.60 6.91 2.10
N SER A 127 8.86 6.67 3.18
CA SER A 127 9.31 5.75 4.23
C SER A 127 9.33 4.31 3.73
N LYS A 128 10.53 3.79 3.50
CA LYS A 128 10.79 2.38 3.16
C LYS A 128 10.21 1.43 4.22
N GLN A 129 10.41 1.76 5.50
CA GLN A 129 9.90 0.95 6.61
C GLN A 129 8.37 0.87 6.59
N ALA A 130 7.67 2.01 6.44
CA ALA A 130 6.21 2.01 6.41
C ALA A 130 5.65 1.22 5.21
N ALA A 131 6.31 1.29 4.05
CA ALA A 131 5.93 0.52 2.88
C ALA A 131 6.15 -0.98 3.06
N LEU A 132 7.30 -1.39 3.61
CA LEU A 132 7.59 -2.79 3.95
C LEU A 132 6.63 -3.35 4.99
N ASP A 133 6.29 -2.57 6.03
CA ASP A 133 5.32 -2.97 7.04
C ASP A 133 3.93 -3.21 6.42
N ALA A 134 3.48 -2.30 5.57
CA ALA A 134 2.20 -2.41 4.87
C ALA A 134 2.16 -3.64 3.94
N LEU A 135 3.22 -3.88 3.18
CA LEU A 135 3.37 -5.07 2.33
C LEU A 135 3.40 -6.35 3.18
N GLY A 136 4.16 -6.36 4.27
CA GLY A 136 4.24 -7.50 5.19
C GLY A 136 2.88 -7.85 5.78
N ARG A 137 2.06 -6.85 6.16
CA ARG A 137 0.68 -7.08 6.64
C ARG A 137 -0.23 -7.60 5.53
N HIS A 138 -0.07 -7.10 4.30
CA HIS A 138 -0.86 -7.56 3.15
C HIS A 138 -0.54 -9.03 2.79
N LEU A 139 0.73 -9.43 2.94
CA LEU A 139 1.24 -10.76 2.61
C LEU A 139 1.22 -11.77 3.78
N GLY A 140 0.84 -11.34 4.99
CA GLY A 140 0.83 -12.20 6.18
C GLY A 140 2.21 -12.54 6.76
N LEU A 141 3.24 -11.74 6.47
CA LEU A 141 4.61 -12.03 6.88
C LEU A 141 4.89 -11.79 8.37
N HIS A 142 4.09 -10.94 9.04
CA HIS A 142 4.26 -10.64 10.47
C HIS A 142 3.87 -11.82 11.39
N ASP A 143 3.21 -12.85 10.85
CA ASP A 143 2.85 -14.06 11.57
C ASP A 143 4.00 -15.09 11.59
N THR A 144 5.10 -14.82 10.87
CA THR A 144 6.27 -15.71 10.77
C THR A 144 7.47 -15.09 11.50
N PRO A 145 8.11 -15.79 12.45
CA PRO A 145 9.32 -15.28 13.09
C PRO A 145 10.45 -15.11 12.05
N PRO A 146 11.24 -14.02 12.11
CA PRO A 146 12.32 -13.81 11.16
C PRO A 146 13.39 -14.90 11.31
N PRO A 147 14.04 -15.32 10.21
CA PRO A 147 15.17 -16.25 10.30
C PRO A 147 16.31 -15.60 11.09
N GLU A 148 16.92 -16.35 12.01
CA GLU A 148 18.15 -15.92 12.68
C GLU A 148 19.23 -15.67 11.62
N THR A 149 19.71 -14.43 11.54
CA THR A 149 20.77 -14.04 10.60
C THR A 149 22.01 -13.68 11.39
N THR A 150 23.01 -14.56 11.40
CA THR A 150 24.34 -14.28 11.96
C THR A 150 25.26 -13.77 10.85
N LEU A 151 25.65 -12.50 10.91
CA LEU A 151 26.68 -11.95 10.04
C LEU A 151 28.04 -12.06 10.76
N VAL A 152 28.93 -12.92 10.27
CA VAL A 152 30.32 -12.98 10.73
C VAL A 152 31.13 -11.92 9.96
N ILE A 153 31.41 -10.79 10.61
CA ILE A 153 32.33 -9.78 10.06
C ILE A 153 33.74 -10.16 10.53
N ALA A 154 34.57 -10.64 9.61
CA ALA A 154 35.99 -10.87 9.91
C ALA A 154 36.65 -9.54 10.28
N ASN A 155 37.29 -9.48 11.45
CA ASN A 155 38.07 -8.31 11.86
C ASN A 155 39.40 -8.32 11.11
N PRO A 156 39.67 -7.37 10.19
CA PRO A 156 40.91 -7.34 9.43
C PRO A 156 42.16 -6.98 10.27
N ARG A 157 41.99 -6.69 11.57
CA ARG A 157 43.07 -6.39 12.53
C ARG A 157 43.31 -7.48 13.57
N ALA A 158 42.70 -8.66 13.43
CA ALA A 158 43.11 -9.79 14.25
C ALA A 158 44.49 -10.24 13.74
N GLU A 159 45.57 -9.69 14.32
CA GLU A 159 46.88 -10.30 14.14
C GLU A 159 46.80 -11.75 14.63
N PRO A 160 47.38 -12.72 13.91
CA PRO A 160 47.50 -14.07 14.44
C PRO A 160 48.33 -13.99 15.73
N ASP A 161 47.80 -14.54 16.82
CA ASP A 161 48.51 -14.67 18.09
C ASP A 161 49.93 -15.20 17.81
N ALA A 162 50.93 -14.37 18.14
CA ALA A 162 52.35 -14.68 18.05
C ALA A 162 52.80 -15.64 19.15
#